data_AF-A0A914EAH1-F1
#
_entry.id   AF-A0A914EAH1-F1
#
_cell.length_a   1.000
_cell.length_b   1.000
_cell.length_c   1.000
_cell.angle_alpha   90.00
_cell.angle_beta   90.00
_cell.angle_gamma   90.00
#
_symmetry.space_group_name_H-M   'P 1'
#
loop_
_entity.id
_entity.type
_entity.pdbx_description
1 polymer ?
#
loop_
_entity_poly.entity_id
_entity_poly.type
_entity_poly.pdbx_seq_one_letter_code
_entity_poly.pdbx_strand_id
1 'polypeptide(L)'
;MSEASSNHNETSLFRINEKYLSENFKEKVKKCLSGEGETSYPFPHFSLENFLSDETVIKKLYSELQQATWSRKENDLYSLNQTTDLSNFDHEKFPILHQFRNFMHDSVKDWLQLSTGVVLNDKVAITGSEYREADLLLPHDDRLEERKFAFIFYLSPDWCEEFGGSLNLYDHIPEENRPSQIAKSLVPKANNFVFFQVQANSWHSVSEVICKDKSRLSLNGWFHADNTPLAPEPKPEAGLPRIRPSLDITLADVYETISQNYTRPDEQKRIKRKFAAQSELVLQNFLSPEKYQAVLEELKSAQFDPIGPTDKRNVGRLDESKLGDNSALKILISLIQSEALTLLLTQWTGLKLYDVKKHRNSEPAQKRIKLDENHGENSHSSGVGNSSSSRDVELVYFLDRYEHGSYSLADDQLAADAANNGFCLDLLLFFSDDEKWPEDAGGFISYAGVNEPNEILRVSPTKNSAAIVFREPEVLHFTKYVNLRAGSRRFYVLNCSFFGISNEDSESEDSLEDEDELSDGLCAEFDDSEIDDELVPEDEEGLVPDEEP
;
A
#
# COMPACT_ATOMS: atom_id res chain seq x y z
N MET A 1 31.91 -64.75 -20.98
CA MET A 1 32.67 -63.55 -21.42
C MET A 1 31.67 -62.60 -22.03
N SER A 2 31.31 -61.46 -21.46
CA SER A 2 31.78 -60.73 -20.29
C SER A 2 30.63 -59.82 -19.84
N GLU A 3 30.40 -59.74 -18.53
CA GLU A 3 29.57 -58.71 -17.90
C GLU A 3 30.12 -57.32 -18.26
N ALA A 4 29.21 -56.40 -18.54
CA ALA A 4 29.43 -54.98 -18.38
C ALA A 4 28.31 -54.47 -17.48
N SER A 5 28.46 -54.79 -16.19
CA SER A 5 27.94 -53.98 -15.10
C SER A 5 28.76 -52.68 -15.12
N SER A 6 28.17 -51.59 -15.60
CA SER A 6 28.71 -50.24 -15.37
C SER A 6 27.91 -49.59 -14.26
N ASN A 7 28.49 -49.65 -13.06
CA ASN A 7 28.16 -48.85 -11.89
C ASN A 7 27.92 -47.37 -12.26
N HIS A 8 26.68 -46.92 -12.17
CA HIS A 8 26.36 -45.54 -11.78
C HIS A 8 25.55 -45.61 -10.50
N ASN A 9 26.25 -45.95 -9.41
CA ASN A 9 25.77 -45.72 -8.05
C ASN A 9 26.72 -44.68 -7.44
N GLU A 10 26.71 -43.46 -7.98
CA GLU A 10 27.06 -42.32 -7.14
C GLU A 10 25.95 -42.22 -6.11
N THR A 11 26.25 -42.62 -4.88
CA THR A 11 25.33 -42.43 -3.76
C THR A 11 25.05 -40.93 -3.65
N SER A 12 23.85 -40.51 -4.07
CA SER A 12 23.37 -39.14 -3.87
C SER A 12 23.62 -38.70 -2.44
N LEU A 13 24.28 -37.55 -2.29
CA LEU A 13 24.58 -36.91 -1.01
C LEU A 13 23.29 -36.65 -0.20
N PHE A 14 22.21 -36.36 -0.90
CA PHE A 14 20.89 -36.08 -0.33
C PHE A 14 20.00 -37.31 -0.42
N ARG A 15 19.29 -37.62 0.67
CA ARG A 15 18.32 -38.71 0.75
C ARG A 15 17.13 -38.30 1.60
N ILE A 16 15.93 -38.61 1.09
CA ILE A 16 14.68 -38.45 1.85
C ILE A 16 14.68 -39.45 3.01
N ASN A 17 14.28 -39.01 4.19
CA ASN A 17 14.13 -39.85 5.36
C ASN A 17 13.13 -41.00 5.11
N GLU A 18 13.52 -42.23 5.43
CA GLU A 18 12.78 -43.46 5.13
C GLU A 18 11.32 -43.44 5.62
N LYS A 19 11.03 -42.73 6.72
CA LYS A 19 9.66 -42.60 7.23
C LYS A 19 8.70 -41.97 6.21
N TYR A 20 9.21 -41.10 5.33
CA TYR A 20 8.44 -40.45 4.27
C TYR A 20 8.37 -41.24 2.96
N LEU A 21 9.09 -42.37 2.86
CA LEU A 21 9.05 -43.26 1.71
C LEU A 21 8.01 -44.39 1.86
N SER A 22 7.45 -44.54 3.07
CA SER A 22 6.50 -45.62 3.39
C SER A 22 5.16 -45.46 2.66
N GLU A 23 4.51 -46.59 2.33
CA GLU A 23 3.15 -46.59 1.76
C GLU A 23 2.14 -45.93 2.69
N ASN A 24 2.29 -46.09 4.01
CA ASN A 24 1.46 -45.40 4.99
C ASN A 24 1.55 -43.87 4.86
N PHE A 25 2.75 -43.33 4.60
CA PHE A 25 2.88 -41.89 4.35
C PHE A 25 2.18 -41.47 3.07
N LYS A 26 2.31 -42.24 1.98
CA LYS A 26 1.60 -41.97 0.72
C LYS A 26 0.08 -41.97 0.91
N GLU A 27 -0.45 -42.92 1.66
CA GLU A 27 -1.89 -42.96 2.01
C GLU A 27 -2.32 -41.73 2.81
N LYS A 28 -1.50 -41.26 3.76
CA LYS A 28 -1.76 -40.01 4.50
C LYS A 28 -1.79 -38.80 3.58
N VAL A 29 -0.87 -38.71 2.62
CA VAL A 29 -0.84 -37.63 1.62
C VAL A 29 -2.13 -37.65 0.79
N LYS A 30 -2.53 -38.81 0.27
CA LYS A 30 -3.77 -38.95 -0.52
C LYS A 30 -5.02 -38.56 0.25
N LYS A 31 -5.17 -39.01 1.52
CA LYS A 31 -6.28 -38.60 2.38
C LYS A 31 -6.29 -37.10 2.67
N CYS A 32 -5.11 -36.51 2.86
CA CYS A 32 -4.99 -35.08 3.09
C CYS A 32 -5.41 -34.27 1.84
N LEU A 33 -4.96 -34.67 0.66
CA LEU A 33 -5.35 -34.03 -0.61
C LEU A 33 -6.84 -34.20 -0.94
N SER A 34 -7.49 -35.25 -0.44
CA SER A 34 -8.95 -35.45 -0.60
C SER A 34 -9.79 -34.71 0.46
N GLY A 35 -9.17 -33.97 1.37
CA GLY A 35 -9.88 -33.24 2.44
C GLY A 35 -10.21 -34.05 3.70
N GLU A 36 -9.78 -35.32 3.77
CA GLU A 36 -10.10 -36.23 4.88
C GLU A 36 -8.97 -36.36 5.91
N GLY A 37 -7.85 -35.65 5.71
CA GLY A 37 -6.67 -35.72 6.56
C GLY A 37 -6.63 -34.62 7.63
N GLU A 38 -5.85 -34.87 8.69
CA GLU A 38 -5.63 -33.89 9.76
C GLU A 38 -4.98 -32.59 9.24
N THR A 39 -4.12 -32.68 8.23
CA THR A 39 -3.47 -31.52 7.61
C THR A 39 -4.17 -31.02 6.34
N SER A 40 -5.44 -31.42 6.13
CA SER A 40 -6.29 -30.89 5.05
C SER A 40 -6.79 -29.48 5.31
N TYR A 41 -6.84 -29.06 6.58
CA TYR A 41 -7.33 -27.74 7.00
C TYR A 41 -6.15 -26.84 7.41
N PRO A 42 -6.07 -25.56 7.00
CA PRO A 42 -7.08 -24.82 6.20
C PRO A 42 -7.10 -25.20 4.70
N PHE A 43 -5.99 -25.73 4.21
CA PHE A 43 -5.85 -26.38 2.91
C PHE A 43 -4.77 -27.47 3.02
N PRO A 44 -4.68 -28.42 2.07
CA PRO A 44 -3.72 -29.51 2.14
C PRO A 44 -2.27 -29.02 2.21
N HIS A 45 -1.64 -29.25 3.37
CA HIS A 45 -0.27 -28.86 3.65
C HIS A 45 0.45 -29.95 4.45
N PHE A 46 1.78 -29.95 4.39
CA PHE A 46 2.61 -30.94 5.05
C PHE A 46 3.86 -30.28 5.62
N SER A 47 4.23 -30.63 6.84
CA SER A 47 5.49 -30.22 7.48
C SER A 47 6.29 -31.46 7.83
N LEU A 48 7.41 -31.67 7.14
CA LEU A 48 8.23 -32.86 7.24
C LEU A 48 9.52 -32.58 8.00
N GLU A 49 9.48 -32.75 9.32
CA GLU A 49 10.66 -32.60 10.18
C GLU A 49 11.71 -33.70 9.93
N ASN A 50 12.99 -33.30 9.90
CA ASN A 50 14.11 -34.17 9.57
C ASN A 50 13.94 -34.84 8.20
N PHE A 51 13.60 -34.03 7.20
CA PHE A 51 13.31 -34.49 5.83
C PHE A 51 14.51 -35.16 5.18
N LEU A 52 15.71 -34.59 5.33
CA LEU A 52 16.95 -35.23 4.92
C LEU A 52 17.44 -36.16 6.02
N SER A 53 17.81 -37.39 5.66
CA SER A 53 18.24 -38.41 6.63
C SER A 53 19.62 -38.11 7.25
N ASP A 54 20.49 -37.41 6.53
CA ASP A 54 21.82 -37.01 7.00
C ASP A 54 21.79 -35.55 7.45
N GLU A 55 21.84 -35.29 8.75
CA GLU A 55 21.84 -33.92 9.27
C GLU A 55 23.13 -33.16 8.95
N THR A 56 24.22 -33.85 8.61
CA THR A 56 25.51 -33.20 8.32
C THR A 56 25.46 -32.38 7.04
N VAL A 57 24.57 -32.71 6.10
CA VAL A 57 24.42 -31.94 4.85
C VAL A 57 23.69 -30.61 5.06
N ILE A 58 22.93 -30.46 6.15
CA ILE A 58 22.21 -29.23 6.49
C ILE A 58 23.19 -28.09 6.78
N LYS A 59 24.25 -28.39 7.56
CA LYS A 59 25.31 -27.42 7.86
C LYS A 59 26.07 -26.99 6.60
N LYS A 60 26.28 -27.92 5.66
CA LYS A 60 26.92 -27.63 4.37
C LYS A 60 26.05 -26.73 3.50
N LEU A 61 24.75 -27.05 3.39
CA LEU A 61 23.78 -26.21 2.66
C LEU A 61 23.70 -24.80 3.24
N TYR A 62 23.55 -24.70 4.56
CA TYR A 62 23.53 -23.44 5.27
C TYR A 62 24.80 -22.62 4.99
N SER A 63 25.99 -23.23 5.10
CA SER A 63 27.26 -22.56 4.87
C SER A 63 27.46 -22.08 3.44
N GLU A 64 27.04 -22.84 2.42
CA GLU A 64 27.08 -22.37 1.03
C GLU A 64 26.06 -21.26 0.77
N LEU A 65 24.84 -21.39 1.27
CA LEU A 65 23.79 -20.39 1.07
C LEU A 65 24.16 -19.03 1.70
N GLN A 66 24.81 -19.03 2.87
CA GLN A 66 25.33 -17.80 3.49
C GLN A 66 26.32 -17.04 2.60
N GLN A 67 27.03 -17.73 1.70
CA GLN A 67 28.02 -17.14 0.79
C GLN A 67 27.41 -16.69 -0.55
N ALA A 68 26.11 -16.87 -0.73
CA ALA A 68 25.41 -16.44 -1.93
C ALA A 68 25.36 -14.91 -2.05
N THR A 69 25.14 -14.43 -3.27
CA THR A 69 24.84 -13.02 -3.50
C THR A 69 23.34 -12.78 -3.30
N TRP A 70 23.03 -11.81 -2.46
CA TRP A 70 21.66 -11.45 -2.07
C TRP A 70 21.24 -10.14 -2.72
N SER A 71 20.00 -10.09 -3.21
CA SER A 71 19.36 -8.86 -3.69
C SER A 71 18.20 -8.51 -2.77
N ARG A 72 18.14 -7.26 -2.29
CA ARG A 72 16.97 -6.76 -1.56
C ARG A 72 15.76 -6.75 -2.49
N LYS A 73 14.65 -7.32 -2.03
CA LYS A 73 13.35 -7.35 -2.70
C LYS A 73 12.34 -6.74 -1.76
N GLU A 74 11.75 -5.64 -2.18
CA GLU A 74 10.82 -4.88 -1.36
C GLU A 74 9.76 -4.22 -2.22
N ASN A 75 8.49 -4.44 -1.88
CA ASN A 75 7.32 -3.80 -2.45
C ASN A 75 6.24 -3.66 -1.37
N ASP A 76 5.00 -3.41 -1.76
CA ASP A 76 3.84 -3.42 -0.86
C ASP A 76 3.67 -4.75 -0.11
N LEU A 77 3.81 -5.88 -0.82
CA LEU A 77 3.54 -7.23 -0.31
C LEU A 77 4.65 -7.80 0.60
N TYR A 78 5.92 -7.49 0.34
CA TYR A 78 7.05 -8.11 1.05
C TYR A 78 8.24 -7.18 1.26
N SER A 79 9.06 -7.55 2.24
CA SER A 79 10.49 -7.19 2.25
C SER A 79 11.32 -8.41 2.65
N LEU A 80 12.30 -8.76 1.84
CA LEU A 80 13.27 -9.82 2.12
C LEU A 80 14.51 -9.67 1.25
N ASN A 81 15.53 -10.47 1.51
CA ASN A 81 16.65 -10.67 0.60
C ASN A 81 16.46 -11.98 -0.15
N GLN A 82 16.69 -11.98 -1.47
CA GLN A 82 16.53 -13.15 -2.32
C GLN A 82 17.76 -13.36 -3.19
N THR A 83 18.13 -14.62 -3.43
CA THR A 83 19.15 -14.98 -4.43
C THR A 83 18.54 -15.01 -5.83
N THR A 84 19.39 -15.07 -6.87
CA THR A 84 18.93 -15.60 -8.17
C THR A 84 18.53 -17.07 -8.04
N ASP A 85 17.83 -17.60 -9.04
CA ASP A 85 17.51 -19.03 -9.09
C ASP A 85 18.80 -19.88 -9.07
N LEU A 86 18.79 -20.98 -8.31
CA LEU A 86 19.94 -21.87 -8.14
C LEU A 86 20.46 -22.47 -9.45
N SER A 87 19.64 -22.51 -10.51
CA SER A 87 20.09 -22.88 -11.86
C SER A 87 21.17 -21.95 -12.41
N ASN A 88 21.24 -20.71 -11.93
CA ASN A 88 22.22 -19.71 -12.35
C ASN A 88 23.48 -19.68 -11.45
N PHE A 89 23.58 -20.57 -10.46
CA PHE A 89 24.73 -20.61 -9.56
C PHE A 89 25.91 -21.32 -10.22
N ASP A 90 27.12 -20.81 -10.02
CA ASP A 90 28.36 -21.49 -10.41
C ASP A 90 28.52 -22.79 -9.60
N HIS A 91 28.48 -23.93 -10.29
CA HIS A 91 28.52 -25.26 -9.69
C HIS A 91 29.89 -25.61 -9.10
N GLU A 92 30.98 -24.98 -9.57
CA GLU A 92 32.30 -25.19 -8.97
C GLU A 92 32.42 -24.46 -7.64
N LYS A 93 31.77 -23.29 -7.53
CA LYS A 93 31.74 -22.49 -6.30
C LYS A 93 30.71 -22.98 -5.28
N PHE A 94 29.56 -23.48 -5.75
CA PHE A 94 28.44 -23.91 -4.91
C PHE A 94 28.02 -25.37 -5.19
N PRO A 95 28.92 -26.35 -5.03
CA PRO A 95 28.67 -27.75 -5.39
C PRO A 95 27.58 -28.42 -4.54
N ILE A 96 27.38 -28.02 -3.28
CA ILE A 96 26.34 -28.60 -2.41
C ILE A 96 24.95 -28.08 -2.81
N LEU A 97 24.80 -26.78 -3.08
CA LEU A 97 23.56 -26.21 -3.59
C LEU A 97 23.18 -26.77 -4.97
N HIS A 98 24.18 -26.98 -5.86
CA HIS A 98 23.95 -27.63 -7.14
C HIS A 98 23.43 -29.06 -6.98
N GLN A 99 24.06 -29.87 -6.13
CA GLN A 99 23.60 -31.23 -5.84
C GLN A 99 22.21 -31.25 -5.20
N PHE A 100 21.88 -30.27 -4.34
CA PHE A 100 20.55 -30.14 -3.75
C PHE A 100 19.50 -29.82 -4.80
N ARG A 101 19.81 -28.92 -5.75
CA ARG A 101 18.92 -28.64 -6.88
C ARG A 101 18.63 -29.89 -7.69
N ASN A 102 19.65 -30.69 -8.02
CA ASN A 102 19.47 -31.94 -8.77
C ASN A 102 18.63 -32.95 -7.95
N PHE A 103 18.90 -33.07 -6.65
CA PHE A 103 18.08 -33.89 -5.75
C PHE A 103 16.61 -33.47 -5.71
N MET A 104 16.34 -32.16 -5.67
CA MET A 104 14.98 -31.62 -5.72
C MET A 104 14.30 -31.92 -7.05
N HIS A 105 15.01 -31.72 -8.16
CA HIS A 105 14.50 -31.94 -9.52
C HIS A 105 14.23 -33.42 -9.83
N ASP A 106 15.08 -34.32 -9.36
CA ASP A 106 14.99 -35.75 -9.67
C ASP A 106 14.27 -36.50 -8.55
N SER A 107 14.91 -36.65 -7.40
CA SER A 107 14.45 -37.54 -6.32
C SER A 107 13.20 -37.02 -5.62
N VAL A 108 13.14 -35.73 -5.27
CA VAL A 108 11.98 -35.15 -4.56
C VAL A 108 10.79 -35.00 -5.49
N LYS A 109 11.00 -34.58 -6.74
CA LYS A 109 9.94 -34.54 -7.76
C LYS A 109 9.30 -35.92 -7.95
N ASP A 110 10.10 -36.96 -8.19
CA ASP A 110 9.61 -38.33 -8.38
C ASP A 110 8.84 -38.83 -7.14
N TRP A 111 9.41 -38.60 -5.95
CA TRP A 111 8.75 -38.94 -4.70
C TRP A 111 7.42 -38.19 -4.52
N LEU A 112 7.36 -36.92 -4.87
CA LEU A 112 6.15 -36.09 -4.77
C LEU A 112 5.08 -36.56 -5.76
N GLN A 113 5.45 -36.91 -7.00
CA GLN A 113 4.55 -37.51 -7.99
C GLN A 113 3.97 -38.83 -7.48
N LEU A 114 4.81 -39.72 -6.95
CA LEU A 114 4.37 -41.01 -6.40
C LEU A 114 3.47 -40.85 -5.17
N SER A 115 3.75 -39.87 -4.32
CA SER A 115 3.01 -39.64 -3.07
C SER A 115 1.65 -38.97 -3.30
N THR A 116 1.57 -38.06 -4.29
CA THR A 116 0.38 -37.24 -4.55
C THR A 116 -0.48 -37.79 -5.70
N GLY A 117 0.11 -38.56 -6.61
CA GLY A 117 -0.54 -38.99 -7.85
C GLY A 117 -0.63 -37.90 -8.92
N VAL A 118 -0.03 -36.73 -8.70
CA VAL A 118 0.01 -35.63 -9.66
C VAL A 118 1.20 -35.81 -10.60
N VAL A 119 0.99 -35.55 -11.89
CA VAL A 119 2.08 -35.52 -12.88
C VAL A 119 2.69 -34.13 -12.89
N LEU A 120 3.98 -34.04 -12.62
CA LEU A 120 4.75 -32.80 -12.60
C LEU A 120 5.62 -32.73 -13.87
N ASN A 121 5.89 -31.52 -14.35
CA ASN A 121 6.83 -31.27 -15.44
C ASN A 121 8.26 -31.05 -14.90
N ASP A 122 9.23 -30.85 -15.79
CA ASP A 122 10.65 -30.71 -15.42
C ASP A 122 11.03 -29.33 -14.86
N LYS A 123 10.08 -28.39 -14.80
CA LYS A 123 10.34 -27.05 -14.29
C LYS A 123 10.38 -27.09 -12.76
N VAL A 124 11.58 -26.90 -12.22
CA VAL A 124 11.82 -26.67 -10.79
C VAL A 124 12.62 -25.38 -10.64
N ALA A 125 11.99 -24.39 -10.03
CA ALA A 125 12.60 -23.12 -9.67
C ALA A 125 12.91 -23.13 -8.17
N ILE A 126 14.13 -22.75 -7.80
CA ILE A 126 14.58 -22.73 -6.41
C ILE A 126 15.38 -21.45 -6.17
N THR A 127 14.96 -20.68 -5.18
CA THR A 127 15.67 -19.48 -4.71
C THR A 127 15.99 -19.60 -3.23
N GLY A 128 17.08 -18.99 -2.80
CA GLY A 128 17.30 -18.70 -1.39
C GLY A 128 16.51 -17.46 -0.97
N SER A 129 15.89 -17.53 0.21
CA SER A 129 15.30 -16.37 0.88
C SER A 129 15.95 -16.16 2.24
N GLU A 130 16.29 -14.91 2.53
CA GLU A 130 16.79 -14.43 3.81
C GLU A 130 15.85 -13.34 4.34
N TYR A 131 15.27 -13.57 5.52
CA TYR A 131 14.51 -12.57 6.25
C TYR A 131 15.31 -12.12 7.47
N ARG A 132 15.53 -10.82 7.60
CA ARG A 132 16.17 -10.14 8.75
C ARG A 132 15.10 -9.44 9.59
N GLU A 133 15.50 -8.79 10.68
CA GLU A 133 14.57 -7.97 11.48
C GLU A 133 13.69 -7.06 10.61
N ALA A 134 12.39 -7.04 10.90
CA ALA A 134 11.32 -6.32 10.20
C ALA A 134 10.99 -6.83 8.79
N ASP A 135 11.66 -7.87 8.28
CA ASP A 135 11.29 -8.51 7.02
C ASP A 135 10.08 -9.41 7.20
N LEU A 136 9.26 -9.50 6.15
CA LEU A 136 8.00 -10.23 6.12
C LEU A 136 7.53 -10.48 4.69
N LEU A 137 6.48 -11.30 4.57
CA LEU A 137 5.72 -11.51 3.34
C LEU A 137 4.25 -11.60 3.72
N LEU A 138 3.44 -10.63 3.27
CA LEU A 138 2.03 -10.50 3.60
C LEU A 138 1.17 -11.60 2.94
N PRO A 139 -0.10 -11.75 3.34
CA PRO A 139 -0.97 -12.81 2.83
C PRO A 139 -1.09 -12.82 1.30
N HIS A 140 -0.79 -13.97 0.71
CA HIS A 140 -0.89 -14.26 -0.72
C HIS A 140 -1.15 -15.76 -0.91
N ASP A 141 -1.44 -16.20 -2.13
CA ASP A 141 -1.88 -17.56 -2.43
C ASP A 141 -0.93 -18.34 -3.36
N ASP A 142 0.16 -17.70 -3.80
CA ASP A 142 1.15 -18.21 -4.75
C ASP A 142 0.62 -18.55 -6.15
N ARG A 143 -0.59 -18.08 -6.51
CA ARG A 143 -1.23 -18.33 -7.81
C ARG A 143 -0.43 -17.69 -8.95
N LEU A 144 0.32 -18.52 -9.67
CA LEU A 144 0.85 -18.22 -10.98
C LEU A 144 0.75 -19.47 -11.86
N GLU A 145 0.70 -19.29 -13.18
CA GLU A 145 0.55 -20.38 -14.15
C GLU A 145 1.55 -21.51 -13.91
N GLU A 146 1.07 -22.74 -14.10
CA GLU A 146 1.80 -24.00 -13.93
C GLU A 146 2.25 -24.35 -12.50
N ARG A 147 2.23 -23.43 -11.52
CA ARG A 147 2.65 -23.74 -10.13
C ARG A 147 1.68 -24.72 -9.50
N LYS A 148 2.17 -25.88 -9.06
CA LYS A 148 1.34 -26.94 -8.50
C LYS A 148 1.59 -27.25 -7.03
N PHE A 149 2.85 -27.30 -6.61
CA PHE A 149 3.23 -27.44 -5.21
C PHE A 149 4.29 -26.41 -4.86
N ALA A 150 3.97 -25.53 -3.91
CA ALA A 150 4.95 -24.67 -3.28
C ALA A 150 5.70 -25.47 -2.21
N PHE A 151 6.99 -25.18 -2.03
CA PHE A 151 7.79 -25.78 -0.97
C PHE A 151 8.73 -24.78 -0.32
N ILE A 152 9.06 -25.06 0.94
CA ILE A 152 10.03 -24.33 1.74
C ILE A 152 10.87 -25.34 2.51
N PHE A 153 12.19 -25.31 2.29
CA PHE A 153 13.17 -26.07 3.05
C PHE A 153 13.94 -25.15 3.98
N TYR A 154 13.72 -25.30 5.28
CA TYR A 154 14.30 -24.43 6.30
C TYR A 154 15.73 -24.83 6.66
N LEU A 155 16.62 -23.84 6.72
CA LEU A 155 18.04 -24.03 7.05
C LEU A 155 18.47 -23.32 8.33
N SER A 156 17.60 -22.49 8.91
CA SER A 156 17.91 -21.64 10.06
C SER A 156 18.16 -22.47 11.33
N PRO A 157 19.38 -22.46 11.91
CA PRO A 157 19.67 -23.20 13.12
C PRO A 157 19.06 -22.52 14.35
N ASP A 158 18.55 -23.32 15.29
CA ASP A 158 18.05 -22.87 16.59
C ASP A 158 17.05 -21.70 16.49
N TRP A 159 16.12 -21.78 15.53
CA TRP A 159 15.02 -20.82 15.36
C TRP A 159 13.85 -21.17 16.28
N CYS A 160 13.24 -20.17 16.90
CA CYS A 160 12.14 -20.32 17.84
C CYS A 160 11.01 -19.30 17.56
N GLU A 161 9.90 -19.45 18.26
CA GLU A 161 8.67 -18.68 18.02
C GLU A 161 8.87 -17.18 18.27
N GLU A 162 9.67 -16.82 19.27
CA GLU A 162 9.96 -15.44 19.68
C GLU A 162 10.73 -14.65 18.61
N PHE A 163 11.35 -15.34 17.65
CA PHE A 163 12.06 -14.69 16.54
C PHE A 163 11.14 -14.27 15.40
N GLY A 164 9.84 -14.64 15.44
CA GLY A 164 8.92 -14.42 14.34
C GLY A 164 9.30 -15.22 13.09
N GLY A 165 8.97 -14.71 11.90
CA GLY A 165 9.25 -15.43 10.65
C GLY A 165 8.44 -16.71 10.46
N SER A 166 7.33 -16.90 11.17
CA SER A 166 6.48 -18.09 11.07
C SER A 166 5.75 -18.13 9.74
N LEU A 167 5.61 -19.31 9.17
CA LEU A 167 4.70 -19.51 8.04
C LEU A 167 3.27 -19.62 8.58
N ASN A 168 2.45 -18.61 8.33
CA ASN A 168 1.05 -18.58 8.71
C ASN A 168 0.20 -19.09 7.56
N LEU A 169 -0.72 -20.02 7.83
CA LEU A 169 -1.71 -20.52 6.89
C LEU A 169 -3.07 -19.99 7.32
N TYR A 170 -3.79 -19.37 6.39
CA TYR A 170 -5.07 -18.73 6.64
C TYR A 170 -6.21 -19.67 6.30
N ASP A 171 -7.28 -19.60 7.08
CA ASP A 171 -8.58 -20.04 6.62
C ASP A 171 -9.12 -19.07 5.55
N HIS A 172 -10.22 -19.43 4.90
CA HIS A 172 -10.80 -18.62 3.83
C HIS A 172 -12.31 -18.47 3.98
N ILE A 173 -12.83 -17.37 3.45
CA ILE A 173 -14.26 -17.14 3.29
C ILE A 173 -14.71 -17.87 2.01
N PRO A 174 -15.50 -18.96 2.08
CA PRO A 174 -15.75 -19.83 0.94
C PRO A 174 -16.39 -19.11 -0.26
N GLU A 175 -17.28 -18.15 -0.02
CA GLU A 175 -18.01 -17.42 -1.06
C GLU A 175 -17.15 -16.38 -1.78
N GLU A 176 -16.07 -15.93 -1.16
CA GLU A 176 -15.23 -14.83 -1.65
C GLU A 176 -13.84 -15.31 -2.08
N ASN A 177 -13.43 -16.50 -1.63
CA ASN A 177 -12.09 -17.04 -1.76
C ASN A 177 -11.00 -16.10 -1.22
N ARG A 178 -11.29 -15.41 -0.11
CA ARG A 178 -10.38 -14.46 0.57
C ARG A 178 -9.90 -15.00 1.90
N PRO A 179 -8.70 -14.63 2.37
CA PRO A 179 -8.20 -15.07 3.67
C PRO A 179 -9.01 -14.45 4.81
N SER A 180 -9.27 -15.24 5.85
CA SER A 180 -9.89 -14.80 7.10
C SER A 180 -8.86 -14.75 8.24
N GLN A 181 -8.98 -15.62 9.23
CA GLN A 181 -8.04 -15.76 10.34
C GLN A 181 -6.88 -16.71 10.04
N ILE A 182 -5.78 -16.55 10.75
CA ILE A 182 -4.70 -17.54 10.79
C ILE A 182 -5.23 -18.81 11.44
N ALA A 183 -5.29 -19.90 10.68
CA ALA A 183 -5.69 -21.22 11.15
C ALA A 183 -4.51 -22.03 11.70
N LYS A 184 -3.31 -21.82 11.16
CA LYS A 184 -2.10 -22.52 11.57
C LYS A 184 -0.87 -21.64 11.45
N SER A 185 0.03 -21.73 12.41
CA SER A 185 1.34 -21.07 12.36
C SER A 185 2.44 -22.12 12.51
N LEU A 186 3.41 -22.12 11.59
CA LEU A 186 4.51 -23.07 11.53
C LEU A 186 5.84 -22.34 11.79
N VAL A 187 6.43 -22.59 12.95
CA VAL A 187 7.76 -22.06 13.31
C VAL A 187 8.82 -22.74 12.44
N PRO A 188 9.73 -21.98 11.79
CA PRO A 188 10.84 -22.53 11.03
C PRO A 188 11.71 -23.45 11.87
N LYS A 189 12.10 -24.60 11.33
CA LYS A 189 13.03 -25.55 11.97
C LYS A 189 14.01 -26.05 10.93
N ALA A 190 15.30 -26.03 11.22
CA ALA A 190 16.31 -26.59 10.30
C ALA A 190 15.96 -28.04 9.91
N ASN A 191 16.18 -28.40 8.64
CA ASN A 191 15.84 -29.72 8.08
C ASN A 191 14.32 -30.04 8.05
N ASN A 192 13.46 -29.03 8.19
CA ASN A 192 12.02 -29.18 7.98
C ASN A 192 11.69 -28.81 6.53
N PHE A 193 11.06 -29.73 5.80
CA PHE A 193 10.53 -29.52 4.47
C PHE A 193 9.02 -29.32 4.55
N VAL A 194 8.58 -28.10 4.29
CA VAL A 194 7.16 -27.77 4.19
C VAL A 194 6.76 -27.74 2.73
N PHE A 195 5.63 -28.34 2.38
CA PHE A 195 5.03 -28.18 1.06
C PHE A 195 3.50 -28.18 1.15
N PHE A 196 2.86 -27.53 0.20
CA PHE A 196 1.41 -27.48 0.08
C PHE A 196 1.00 -27.36 -1.39
N GLN A 197 -0.24 -27.77 -1.68
CA GLN A 197 -0.80 -27.62 -3.01
C GLN A 197 -1.15 -26.15 -3.26
N VAL A 198 -0.70 -25.60 -4.39
CA VAL A 198 -1.12 -24.27 -4.85
C VAL A 198 -2.54 -24.40 -5.40
N GLN A 199 -3.47 -23.64 -4.82
CA GLN A 199 -4.89 -23.65 -5.17
C GLN A 199 -5.55 -22.33 -4.78
N ALA A 200 -6.82 -22.15 -5.15
CA ALA A 200 -7.56 -20.90 -4.96
C ALA A 200 -7.49 -20.34 -3.53
N ASN A 201 -7.49 -21.22 -2.52
CA ASN A 201 -7.53 -20.85 -1.11
C ASN A 201 -6.21 -21.14 -0.36
N SER A 202 -5.07 -21.31 -1.04
CA SER A 202 -3.77 -21.57 -0.39
C SER A 202 -3.14 -20.30 0.21
N TRP A 203 -3.95 -19.51 0.92
CA TRP A 203 -3.55 -18.24 1.53
C TRP A 203 -2.55 -18.43 2.66
N HIS A 204 -1.39 -17.79 2.55
CA HIS A 204 -0.32 -17.89 3.53
C HIS A 204 0.54 -16.63 3.59
N SER A 205 1.30 -16.49 4.66
CA SER A 205 2.21 -15.37 4.88
C SER A 205 3.46 -15.80 5.64
N VAL A 206 4.52 -15.00 5.59
CA VAL A 206 5.66 -15.09 6.52
C VAL A 206 5.52 -13.94 7.50
N SER A 207 5.27 -14.26 8.77
CA SER A 207 5.15 -13.25 9.81
C SER A 207 6.45 -12.46 9.93
N GLU A 208 6.33 -11.22 10.40
CA GLU A 208 7.49 -10.37 10.62
C GLU A 208 8.56 -11.06 11.47
N VAL A 209 9.82 -10.91 11.07
CA VAL A 209 10.97 -11.37 11.85
C VAL A 209 11.30 -10.32 12.91
N ILE A 210 11.32 -10.77 14.16
CA ILE A 210 11.57 -9.92 15.34
C ILE A 210 13.04 -10.00 15.77
N CYS A 211 13.75 -11.07 15.40
CA CYS A 211 15.14 -11.27 15.81
C CYS A 211 16.11 -10.32 15.10
N LYS A 212 16.89 -9.57 15.88
CA LYS A 212 17.96 -8.67 15.40
C LYS A 212 19.23 -9.39 14.98
N ASP A 213 19.61 -10.42 15.73
CA ASP A 213 20.95 -11.01 15.67
C ASP A 213 21.06 -12.22 14.74
N LYS A 214 19.92 -12.71 14.25
CA LYS A 214 19.83 -13.90 13.37
C LYS A 214 19.00 -13.58 12.14
N SER A 215 19.27 -14.32 11.07
CA SER A 215 18.49 -14.26 9.83
C SER A 215 17.81 -15.60 9.57
N ARG A 216 16.57 -15.55 9.11
CA ARG A 216 15.80 -16.73 8.72
C ARG A 216 16.16 -17.07 7.27
N LEU A 217 16.94 -18.13 7.10
CA LEU A 217 17.31 -18.72 5.81
C LEU A 217 16.43 -19.92 5.44
N SER A 218 15.98 -19.93 4.19
CA SER A 218 15.28 -21.04 3.55
C SER A 218 15.62 -21.16 2.06
N LEU A 219 15.48 -22.37 1.52
CA LEU A 219 15.39 -22.61 0.08
C LEU A 219 13.92 -22.85 -0.25
N ASN A 220 13.34 -22.06 -1.14
CA ASN A 220 11.93 -22.13 -1.50
C ASN A 220 11.74 -22.14 -3.01
N GLY A 221 10.59 -22.65 -3.45
CA GLY A 221 10.33 -22.82 -4.87
C GLY A 221 9.02 -23.52 -5.16
N TRP A 222 8.84 -23.88 -6.42
CA TRP A 222 7.64 -24.55 -6.90
C TRP A 222 7.99 -25.74 -7.80
N PHE A 223 7.21 -26.81 -7.64
CA PHE A 223 7.05 -27.85 -8.65
C PHE A 223 5.86 -27.51 -9.54
N HIS A 224 6.02 -27.72 -10.85
CA HIS A 224 5.05 -27.25 -11.83
C HIS A 224 4.31 -28.41 -12.53
N ALA A 225 3.14 -28.13 -13.08
CA ALA A 225 2.34 -29.06 -13.87
C ALA A 225 1.59 -28.31 -14.99
N ASP A 226 1.58 -28.88 -16.19
CA ASP A 226 1.00 -28.27 -17.40
C ASP A 226 -0.53 -28.10 -17.33
N ASN A 227 -1.21 -28.89 -16.48
CA ASN A 227 -2.66 -28.93 -16.37
C ASN A 227 -3.17 -28.29 -15.06
N THR A 228 -2.69 -27.09 -14.75
CA THR A 228 -3.15 -26.37 -13.55
C THR A 228 -4.36 -25.50 -13.93
N PRO A 229 -5.58 -25.80 -13.46
CA PRO A 229 -6.75 -24.99 -13.78
C PRO A 229 -6.58 -23.59 -13.17
N LEU A 230 -6.98 -22.57 -13.95
CA LEU A 230 -7.08 -21.21 -13.44
C LEU A 230 -8.12 -21.18 -12.31
N ALA A 231 -7.71 -20.67 -11.14
CA ALA A 231 -8.63 -20.40 -10.06
C ALA A 231 -9.48 -19.16 -10.41
N PRO A 232 -10.75 -19.11 -10.01
CA PRO A 232 -11.54 -17.89 -10.15
C PRO A 232 -10.92 -16.77 -9.31
N GLU A 233 -10.90 -15.55 -9.84
CA GLU A 233 -10.46 -14.40 -9.06
C GLU A 233 -11.40 -14.14 -7.87
N PRO A 234 -10.86 -13.65 -6.73
CA PRO A 234 -11.67 -13.20 -5.62
C PRO A 234 -12.68 -12.15 -6.09
N LYS A 235 -13.87 -12.18 -5.49
CA LYS A 235 -14.92 -11.21 -5.83
C LYS A 235 -14.42 -9.78 -5.55
N PRO A 236 -14.62 -8.81 -6.47
CA PRO A 236 -14.30 -7.41 -6.21
C PRO A 236 -15.11 -6.84 -5.04
N GLU A 237 -14.49 -5.95 -4.26
CA GLU A 237 -15.18 -5.19 -3.22
C GLU A 237 -16.09 -4.12 -3.83
N ALA A 238 -17.11 -3.68 -3.10
CA ALA A 238 -17.84 -2.50 -3.50
C ALA A 238 -16.95 -1.25 -3.33
N GLY A 239 -16.97 -0.35 -4.31
CA GLY A 239 -16.30 0.95 -4.20
C GLY A 239 -16.87 1.78 -3.05
N LEU A 240 -16.03 2.64 -2.48
CA LEU A 240 -16.47 3.58 -1.44
C LEU A 240 -17.49 4.58 -2.01
N PRO A 241 -18.52 4.96 -1.22
CA PRO A 241 -19.53 5.89 -1.67
C PRO A 241 -18.89 7.25 -1.96
N ARG A 242 -19.20 7.80 -3.13
CA ARG A 242 -18.83 9.15 -3.51
C ARG A 242 -19.90 10.13 -3.05
N ILE A 243 -19.46 11.23 -2.45
CA ILE A 243 -20.33 12.34 -2.07
C ILE A 243 -19.94 13.59 -2.85
N ARG A 244 -20.83 14.57 -2.91
CA ARG A 244 -20.51 15.89 -3.46
C ARG A 244 -20.12 16.80 -2.30
N PRO A 245 -19.00 17.53 -2.38
CA PRO A 245 -18.73 18.61 -1.46
C PRO A 245 -19.86 19.64 -1.58
N SER A 246 -20.59 19.86 -0.49
CA SER A 246 -21.78 20.73 -0.50
C SER A 246 -22.10 21.34 0.85
N LEU A 247 -21.31 21.06 1.89
CA LEU A 247 -21.55 21.67 3.19
C LEU A 247 -21.14 23.14 3.13
N ASP A 248 -22.05 24.00 3.58
CA ASP A 248 -21.76 25.41 3.78
C ASP A 248 -21.15 25.59 5.17
N ILE A 249 -19.96 26.18 5.21
CA ILE A 249 -19.24 26.48 6.45
C ILE A 249 -18.88 27.96 6.45
N THR A 250 -18.82 28.56 7.63
CA THR A 250 -18.53 30.00 7.69
C THR A 250 -17.05 30.25 7.42
N LEU A 251 -16.72 31.44 6.90
CA LEU A 251 -15.33 31.87 6.73
C LEU A 251 -14.57 31.89 8.09
N ALA A 252 -15.29 32.17 9.18
CA ALA A 252 -14.74 32.10 10.52
C ALA A 252 -14.30 30.67 10.88
N ASP A 253 -15.12 29.66 10.56
CA ASP A 253 -14.76 28.25 10.80
C ASP A 253 -13.50 27.84 10.03
N VAL A 254 -13.33 28.33 8.79
CA VAL A 254 -12.12 28.12 8.00
C VAL A 254 -10.90 28.75 8.68
N TYR A 255 -10.99 30.02 9.08
CA TYR A 255 -9.87 30.75 9.70
C TYR A 255 -9.52 30.27 11.11
N GLU A 256 -10.47 29.71 11.84
CA GLU A 256 -10.19 29.06 13.11
C GLU A 256 -9.53 27.70 12.91
N THR A 257 -9.82 26.99 11.81
CA THR A 257 -9.38 25.61 11.59
C THR A 257 -8.07 25.50 10.83
N ILE A 258 -7.95 26.18 9.70
CA ILE A 258 -6.76 26.16 8.84
C ILE A 258 -5.83 27.29 9.28
N SER A 259 -4.53 27.01 9.30
CA SER A 259 -3.51 28.02 9.55
C SER A 259 -3.64 29.19 8.59
N GLN A 260 -3.60 30.42 9.12
CA GLN A 260 -3.75 31.65 8.34
C GLN A 260 -2.68 31.82 7.26
N ASN A 261 -1.55 31.11 7.38
CA ASN A 261 -0.52 31.08 6.34
C ASN A 261 -1.04 30.48 5.02
N TYR A 262 -2.13 29.71 5.03
CA TYR A 262 -2.69 29.05 3.84
C TYR A 262 -3.96 29.72 3.30
N THR A 263 -4.45 30.75 3.99
CA THR A 263 -5.65 31.50 3.60
C THR A 263 -5.34 32.91 3.09
N ARG A 264 -4.09 33.37 3.19
CA ARG A 264 -3.64 34.68 2.71
C ARG A 264 -3.39 34.67 1.18
N PRO A 265 -3.86 35.67 0.42
CA PRO A 265 -3.74 35.68 -1.05
C PRO A 265 -2.30 35.52 -1.58
N ASP A 266 -1.33 36.25 -1.02
CA ASP A 266 0.07 36.17 -1.47
C ASP A 266 0.67 34.76 -1.31
N GLU A 267 0.33 34.12 -0.20
CA GLU A 267 0.76 32.75 0.11
C GLU A 267 0.08 31.73 -0.80
N GLN A 268 -1.20 31.92 -1.10
CA GLN A 268 -1.91 31.09 -2.06
C GLN A 268 -1.28 31.15 -3.45
N LYS A 269 -0.88 32.34 -3.94
CA LYS A 269 -0.16 32.50 -5.23
C LYS A 269 1.17 31.74 -5.22
N ARG A 270 1.91 31.78 -4.10
CA ARG A 270 3.16 31.02 -3.93
C ARG A 270 2.93 29.51 -3.94
N ILE A 271 1.89 29.05 -3.24
CA ILE A 271 1.50 27.63 -3.18
C ILE A 271 1.09 27.12 -4.56
N LYS A 272 0.24 27.87 -5.29
CA LYS A 272 -0.20 27.54 -6.66
C LYS A 272 0.98 27.32 -7.59
N ARG A 273 1.97 28.22 -7.58
CA ARG A 273 3.18 28.09 -8.40
C ARG A 273 3.99 26.83 -8.04
N LYS A 274 4.15 26.54 -6.76
CA LYS A 274 4.88 25.34 -6.32
C LYS A 274 4.16 24.06 -6.77
N PHE A 275 2.85 24.01 -6.58
CA PHE A 275 2.05 22.87 -7.00
C PHE A 275 2.07 22.68 -8.53
N ALA A 276 1.93 23.75 -9.31
CA ALA A 276 2.00 23.69 -10.78
C ALA A 276 3.32 23.08 -11.28
N ALA A 277 4.43 23.35 -10.61
CA ALA A 277 5.74 22.83 -10.98
C ALA A 277 5.98 21.36 -10.57
N GLN A 278 5.36 20.90 -9.48
CA GLN A 278 5.70 19.61 -8.84
C GLN A 278 4.57 18.58 -8.89
N SER A 279 3.33 19.00 -9.15
CA SER A 279 2.10 18.20 -9.02
C SER A 279 1.89 17.58 -7.63
N GLU A 280 2.67 18.03 -6.64
CA GLU A 280 2.61 17.63 -5.24
C GLU A 280 2.96 18.81 -4.34
N LEU A 281 2.48 18.76 -3.10
CA LEU A 281 2.76 19.76 -2.08
C LEU A 281 2.64 19.15 -0.69
N VAL A 282 3.49 19.58 0.23
CA VAL A 282 3.31 19.31 1.67
C VAL A 282 3.23 20.64 2.43
N LEU A 283 2.10 20.87 3.08
CA LEU A 283 1.84 22.02 3.95
C LEU A 283 2.03 21.63 5.41
N GLN A 284 3.03 22.22 6.06
CA GLN A 284 3.35 21.95 7.46
C GLN A 284 2.53 22.85 8.40
N ASN A 285 2.21 22.37 9.60
CA ASN A 285 1.34 23.08 10.54
C ASN A 285 0.02 23.53 9.87
N PHE A 286 -0.62 22.59 9.16
CA PHE A 286 -1.77 22.87 8.31
C PHE A 286 -2.97 23.38 9.11
N LEU A 287 -3.30 22.69 10.21
CA LEU A 287 -4.32 23.13 11.14
C LEU A 287 -3.75 24.10 12.17
N SER A 288 -4.59 25.01 12.67
CA SER A 288 -4.24 25.82 13.83
C SER A 288 -3.83 24.92 15.02
N PRO A 289 -2.85 25.32 15.85
CA PRO A 289 -2.38 24.49 16.96
C PRO A 289 -3.51 24.03 17.90
N GLU A 290 -4.48 24.90 18.17
CA GLU A 290 -5.62 24.62 19.04
C GLU A 290 -6.53 23.54 18.46
N LYS A 291 -6.87 23.63 17.16
CA LYS A 291 -7.75 22.65 16.51
C LYS A 291 -7.03 21.34 16.26
N TYR A 292 -5.74 21.38 15.88
CA TYR A 292 -4.93 20.16 15.76
C TYR A 292 -4.92 19.37 17.07
N GLN A 293 -4.66 20.05 18.20
CA GLN A 293 -4.63 19.38 19.50
C GLN A 293 -6.00 18.83 19.89
N ALA A 294 -7.08 19.59 19.66
CA ALA A 294 -8.44 19.13 19.94
C ALA A 294 -8.80 17.87 19.14
N VAL A 295 -8.49 17.85 17.83
CA VAL A 295 -8.71 16.70 16.96
C VAL A 295 -7.87 15.50 17.41
N LEU A 296 -6.59 15.71 17.70
CA LEU A 296 -5.67 14.64 18.11
C LEU A 296 -6.10 13.99 19.44
N GLU A 297 -6.53 14.76 20.43
CA GLU A 297 -7.05 14.21 21.69
C GLU A 297 -8.32 13.38 21.48
N GLU A 298 -9.20 13.82 20.58
CA GLU A 298 -10.39 13.05 20.25
C GLU A 298 -10.04 11.73 19.54
N LEU A 299 -9.11 11.77 18.58
CA LEU A 299 -8.61 10.58 17.85
C LEU A 299 -8.03 9.50 18.78
N LYS A 300 -7.40 9.88 19.89
CA LYS A 300 -6.87 8.92 20.87
C LYS A 300 -7.94 8.10 21.57
N SER A 301 -9.15 8.66 21.70
CA SER A 301 -10.28 8.04 22.40
C SER A 301 -11.40 7.54 21.49
N ALA A 302 -11.34 7.88 20.20
CA ALA A 302 -12.33 7.49 19.21
C ALA A 302 -12.32 5.98 18.92
N GLN A 303 -13.46 5.48 18.45
CA GLN A 303 -13.64 4.09 18.06
C GLN A 303 -13.10 3.86 16.64
N PHE A 304 -12.22 2.88 16.49
CA PHE A 304 -11.70 2.42 15.20
C PHE A 304 -12.02 0.95 14.99
N ASP A 305 -12.71 0.64 13.90
CA ASP A 305 -13.07 -0.72 13.54
C ASP A 305 -12.05 -1.30 12.55
N PRO A 306 -11.70 -2.59 12.67
CA PRO A 306 -10.74 -3.22 11.76
C PRO A 306 -11.33 -3.32 10.35
N ILE A 307 -10.58 -2.84 9.36
CA ILE A 307 -10.91 -2.94 7.95
C ILE A 307 -9.93 -3.89 7.27
N GLY A 308 -10.51 -4.88 6.60
CA GLY A 308 -9.83 -5.82 5.71
C GLY A 308 -10.29 -5.65 4.25
N PRO A 309 -10.29 -6.74 3.46
CA PRO A 309 -9.81 -8.08 3.79
C PRO A 309 -8.28 -8.15 3.89
N THR A 310 -7.76 -9.16 4.57
CA THR A 310 -6.33 -9.28 4.92
C THR A 310 -5.41 -9.40 3.69
N ASP A 311 -5.92 -9.85 2.54
CA ASP A 311 -5.15 -9.84 1.28
C ASP A 311 -5.06 -8.46 0.62
N LYS A 312 -5.67 -7.44 1.22
CA LYS A 312 -5.68 -6.08 0.70
C LYS A 312 -5.23 -5.03 1.71
N ARG A 313 -5.65 -5.16 2.96
CA ARG A 313 -5.36 -4.19 4.01
C ARG A 313 -5.60 -4.75 5.41
N ASN A 314 -4.95 -4.13 6.37
CA ASN A 314 -5.20 -4.30 7.79
C ASN A 314 -5.04 -2.94 8.46
N VAL A 315 -6.13 -2.21 8.63
CA VAL A 315 -6.12 -0.86 9.20
C VAL A 315 -7.28 -0.67 10.15
N GLY A 316 -7.17 0.21 11.13
CA GLY A 316 -8.33 0.65 11.90
C GLY A 316 -8.98 1.84 11.21
N ARG A 317 -10.29 1.83 10.96
CA ARG A 317 -11.02 2.98 10.39
C ARG A 317 -11.98 3.57 11.41
N LEU A 318 -12.02 4.89 11.46
CA LEU A 318 -12.88 5.63 12.37
C LEU A 318 -14.37 5.30 12.16
N ASP A 319 -15.07 4.93 13.23
CA ASP A 319 -16.54 4.85 13.22
C ASP A 319 -17.13 6.23 13.52
N GLU A 320 -17.42 6.98 12.46
CA GLU A 320 -18.00 8.34 12.55
C GLU A 320 -19.35 8.38 13.28
N SER A 321 -20.08 7.26 13.33
CA SER A 321 -21.39 7.20 14.02
C SER A 321 -21.27 7.33 15.54
N LYS A 322 -20.07 7.14 16.09
CA LYS A 322 -19.78 7.26 17.53
C LYS A 322 -19.34 8.65 17.94
N LEU A 323 -19.10 9.55 17.00
CA LEU A 323 -18.66 10.91 17.29
C LEU A 323 -19.81 11.74 17.90
N GLY A 324 -19.50 12.55 18.90
CA GLY A 324 -20.45 13.51 19.48
C GLY A 324 -20.77 14.65 18.51
N ASP A 325 -21.91 15.32 18.67
CA ASP A 325 -22.37 16.35 17.73
C ASP A 325 -21.49 17.62 17.69
N ASN A 326 -20.84 17.96 18.80
CA ASN A 326 -19.91 19.10 18.91
C ASN A 326 -18.44 18.65 18.87
N SER A 327 -18.17 17.53 18.21
CA SER A 327 -16.84 16.93 18.05
C SER A 327 -15.92 17.81 17.21
N ALA A 328 -14.64 17.92 17.61
CA ALA A 328 -13.63 18.59 16.80
C ALA A 328 -13.39 17.81 15.49
N LEU A 329 -13.46 16.48 15.55
CA LEU A 329 -13.43 15.62 14.36
C LEU A 329 -14.60 15.87 13.42
N LYS A 330 -15.84 15.99 13.92
CA LYS A 330 -17.00 16.31 13.05
C LYS A 330 -16.86 17.67 12.38
N ILE A 331 -16.32 18.67 13.08
CA ILE A 331 -16.06 19.99 12.49
C ILE A 331 -15.02 19.89 11.37
N LEU A 332 -13.92 19.17 11.61
CA LEU A 332 -12.90 18.93 10.57
C LEU A 332 -13.49 18.17 9.37
N ILE A 333 -14.27 17.11 9.60
CA ILE A 333 -14.94 16.35 8.53
C ILE A 333 -15.91 17.25 7.76
N SER A 334 -16.64 18.13 8.45
CA SER A 334 -17.55 19.08 7.80
C SER A 334 -16.80 20.07 6.91
N LEU A 335 -15.62 20.53 7.35
CA LEU A 335 -14.72 21.33 6.52
C LEU A 335 -14.25 20.56 5.28
N ILE A 336 -13.87 19.29 5.42
CA ILE A 336 -13.49 18.44 4.29
C ILE A 336 -14.61 18.31 3.25
N GLN A 337 -15.86 18.17 3.70
CA GLN A 337 -17.03 18.04 2.85
C GLN A 337 -17.58 19.38 2.33
N SER A 338 -16.91 20.49 2.64
CA SER A 338 -17.41 21.83 2.34
C SER A 338 -17.04 22.34 0.95
N GLU A 339 -17.86 23.24 0.42
CA GLU A 339 -17.51 24.01 -0.78
C GLU A 339 -16.30 24.93 -0.53
N ALA A 340 -16.15 25.45 0.69
CA ALA A 340 -15.04 26.33 1.05
C ALA A 340 -13.67 25.64 0.92
N LEU A 341 -13.55 24.35 1.29
CA LEU A 341 -12.30 23.63 1.07
C LEU A 341 -12.04 23.39 -0.43
N THR A 342 -13.08 23.08 -1.21
CA THR A 342 -12.90 22.92 -2.67
C THR A 342 -12.44 24.22 -3.34
N LEU A 343 -12.89 25.37 -2.84
CA LEU A 343 -12.39 26.68 -3.26
C LEU A 343 -10.91 26.87 -2.89
N LEU A 344 -10.52 26.55 -1.65
CA LEU A 344 -9.11 26.63 -1.24
C LEU A 344 -8.21 25.70 -2.05
N LEU A 345 -8.63 24.46 -2.30
CA LEU A 345 -7.91 23.54 -3.16
C LEU A 345 -7.80 24.06 -4.59
N THR A 346 -8.86 24.68 -5.13
CA THR A 346 -8.81 25.38 -6.42
C THR A 346 -7.75 26.47 -6.42
N GLN A 347 -7.68 27.28 -5.37
CA GLN A 347 -6.69 28.36 -5.23
C GLN A 347 -5.26 27.82 -5.08
N TRP A 348 -5.06 26.74 -4.33
CA TRP A 348 -3.73 26.15 -4.07
C TRP A 348 -3.19 25.33 -5.24
N THR A 349 -4.06 24.77 -6.08
CA THR A 349 -3.64 23.82 -7.13
C THR A 349 -3.85 24.36 -8.54
N GLY A 350 -4.74 25.35 -8.72
CA GLY A 350 -5.21 25.80 -10.03
C GLY A 350 -6.22 24.86 -10.70
N LEU A 351 -6.54 23.72 -10.09
CA LEU A 351 -7.52 22.78 -10.63
C LEU A 351 -8.94 23.31 -10.35
N LYS A 352 -9.83 23.22 -11.34
CA LYS A 352 -11.22 23.71 -11.22
C LYS A 352 -12.09 22.78 -10.37
N LEU A 353 -11.88 22.77 -9.06
CA LEU A 353 -12.66 21.98 -8.10
C LEU A 353 -13.93 22.70 -7.63
N TYR A 354 -13.97 24.01 -7.78
CA TYR A 354 -15.10 24.86 -7.42
C TYR A 354 -15.47 25.81 -8.57
N ASP A 355 -16.76 25.92 -8.89
CA ASP A 355 -17.26 26.78 -9.97
C ASP A 355 -17.69 28.15 -9.44
N VAL A 356 -16.74 29.10 -9.44
CA VAL A 356 -16.97 30.49 -9.03
C VAL A 356 -18.05 31.19 -9.90
N LYS A 357 -18.24 30.77 -11.17
CA LYS A 357 -19.15 31.42 -12.12
C LYS A 357 -20.60 31.01 -11.90
N LYS A 358 -20.87 29.77 -11.48
CA LYS A 358 -22.23 29.33 -11.10
C LYS A 358 -22.79 30.12 -9.92
N HIS A 359 -21.95 30.43 -8.92
CA HIS A 359 -22.42 31.11 -7.70
C HIS A 359 -22.57 32.63 -7.86
N ARG A 360 -21.78 33.30 -8.72
CA ARG A 360 -22.02 34.73 -9.06
C ARG A 360 -23.39 34.99 -9.69
N ASN A 361 -23.94 34.02 -10.43
CA ASN A 361 -25.27 34.14 -11.04
C ASN A 361 -26.43 33.75 -10.11
N SER A 362 -26.15 33.36 -8.85
CA SER A 362 -27.16 32.98 -7.86
C SER A 362 -27.50 34.09 -6.84
N GLU A 363 -26.94 35.30 -6.99
CA GLU A 363 -27.45 36.46 -6.24
C GLU A 363 -28.91 36.74 -6.63
N PRO A 364 -29.79 37.10 -5.67
CA PRO A 364 -31.19 37.32 -5.96
C PRO A 364 -31.32 38.57 -6.85
N ALA A 365 -31.52 38.35 -8.14
CA ALA A 365 -31.90 39.39 -9.08
C ALA A 365 -33.10 40.14 -8.49
N GLN A 366 -32.88 41.37 -8.01
CA GLN A 366 -33.94 42.27 -7.60
C GLN A 366 -34.86 42.46 -8.81
N LYS A 367 -35.99 41.75 -8.81
CA LYS A 367 -37.03 41.88 -9.84
C LYS A 367 -37.55 43.32 -9.83
N ARG A 368 -36.99 44.18 -10.68
CA ARG A 368 -37.72 45.33 -11.20
C ARG A 368 -38.82 44.79 -12.08
N ILE A 369 -40.02 44.67 -11.50
CA ILE A 369 -41.25 44.45 -12.24
C ILE A 369 -41.45 45.67 -13.15
N LYS A 370 -41.21 45.50 -14.45
CA LYS A 370 -41.81 46.33 -15.49
C LYS A 370 -42.97 45.55 -16.07
N LEU A 371 -44.17 46.06 -15.80
CA LEU A 371 -45.38 45.77 -16.55
C LEU A 371 -45.23 46.38 -17.94
N ASP A 372 -45.36 45.58 -19.00
CA ASP A 372 -46.22 45.94 -20.14
C ASP A 372 -46.46 44.76 -21.09
N GLU A 373 -47.60 44.87 -21.76
CA GLU A 373 -48.41 43.82 -22.37
C GLU A 373 -47.98 43.38 -23.79
N ASN A 374 -48.47 42.18 -24.13
CA ASN A 374 -48.94 41.71 -25.45
C ASN A 374 -48.08 40.81 -26.37
N HIS A 375 -48.74 39.66 -26.63
CA HIS A 375 -48.86 38.87 -27.87
C HIS A 375 -47.65 38.13 -28.46
N GLY A 376 -47.79 36.80 -28.47
CA GLY A 376 -47.87 36.08 -29.75
C GLY A 376 -46.73 35.13 -30.12
N GLU A 377 -47.09 33.86 -30.20
CA GLU A 377 -46.63 32.86 -31.17
C GLU A 377 -45.36 32.02 -30.91
N ASN A 378 -45.61 30.71 -31.02
CA ASN A 378 -44.67 29.61 -31.17
C ASN A 378 -43.67 29.87 -32.30
N SER A 379 -42.39 29.62 -32.03
CA SER A 379 -41.53 28.99 -33.04
C SER A 379 -40.46 28.13 -32.38
N HIS A 380 -40.44 26.86 -32.80
CA HIS A 380 -39.31 25.97 -32.63
C HIS A 380 -38.07 26.61 -33.27
N SER A 381 -37.01 26.80 -32.49
CA SER A 381 -35.66 26.82 -33.04
C SER A 381 -34.82 25.81 -32.26
N SER A 382 -34.37 24.82 -33.02
CA SER A 382 -33.43 23.78 -32.64
C SER A 382 -32.07 24.45 -32.42
N GLY A 383 -31.82 24.91 -31.20
CA GLY A 383 -30.49 25.34 -30.76
C GLY A 383 -29.75 24.14 -30.20
N VAL A 384 -28.77 23.65 -30.97
CA VAL A 384 -27.70 22.76 -30.46
C VAL A 384 -26.92 23.58 -29.42
N GLY A 385 -27.40 23.56 -28.18
CA GLY A 385 -26.68 24.06 -27.03
C GLY A 385 -25.64 23.02 -26.66
N ASN A 386 -24.39 23.29 -27.01
CA ASN A 386 -23.23 22.63 -26.43
C ASN A 386 -23.20 22.99 -24.93
N SER A 387 -23.98 22.27 -24.12
CA SER A 387 -23.80 22.30 -22.68
C SER A 387 -22.52 21.52 -22.42
N SER A 388 -21.40 22.22 -22.26
CA SER A 388 -20.26 21.65 -21.54
C SER A 388 -20.79 21.24 -20.17
N SER A 389 -21.09 19.96 -19.99
CA SER A 389 -21.51 19.41 -18.71
C SER A 389 -20.32 19.57 -17.78
N SER A 390 -20.26 20.68 -17.05
CA SER A 390 -19.36 20.84 -15.92
C SER A 390 -19.59 19.61 -15.03
N ARG A 391 -18.61 18.71 -15.00
CA ARG A 391 -18.68 17.51 -14.19
C ARG A 391 -18.65 17.98 -12.74
N ASP A 392 -19.64 17.55 -11.96
CA ASP A 392 -19.68 17.87 -10.54
C ASP A 392 -18.53 17.14 -9.84
N VAL A 393 -17.77 17.84 -9.01
CA VAL A 393 -16.68 17.23 -8.22
C VAL A 393 -17.26 16.26 -7.23
N GLU A 394 -16.62 15.09 -7.13
CA GLU A 394 -16.96 14.05 -6.18
C GLU A 394 -15.81 13.86 -5.19
N LEU A 395 -16.15 13.45 -3.97
CA LEU A 395 -15.22 13.23 -2.86
C LEU A 395 -15.44 11.83 -2.29
N VAL A 396 -14.33 11.14 -2.02
CA VAL A 396 -14.26 10.01 -1.08
C VAL A 396 -13.34 10.41 0.05
N TYR A 397 -13.75 10.17 1.30
CA TYR A 397 -12.87 10.35 2.44
C TYR A 397 -13.03 9.23 3.46
N PHE A 398 -11.98 9.01 4.25
CA PHE A 398 -11.98 8.12 5.40
C PHE A 398 -10.80 8.44 6.31
N LEU A 399 -10.94 8.16 7.61
CA LEU A 399 -9.89 8.37 8.59
C LEU A 399 -9.40 7.05 9.14
N ASP A 400 -8.13 6.73 8.88
CA ASP A 400 -7.51 5.48 9.29
C ASP A 400 -6.47 5.71 10.39
N ARG A 401 -6.39 4.77 11.33
CA ARG A 401 -5.33 4.62 12.32
C ARG A 401 -4.34 3.56 11.84
N TYR A 402 -3.07 3.94 11.85
CA TYR A 402 -1.95 3.06 11.54
C TYR A 402 -1.08 2.87 12.77
N GLU A 403 -0.79 1.60 13.05
CA GLU A 403 0.08 1.15 14.14
C GLU A 403 0.82 -0.11 13.69
N HIS A 404 1.67 -0.68 14.54
CA HIS A 404 2.39 -1.91 14.22
C HIS A 404 1.46 -3.01 13.68
N GLY A 405 1.79 -3.56 12.50
CA GLY A 405 0.99 -4.55 11.80
C GLY A 405 0.01 -3.97 10.75
N SER A 406 -0.14 -2.65 10.67
CA SER A 406 -1.02 -2.00 9.70
C SER A 406 -0.40 -1.90 8.30
N TYR A 407 -1.22 -2.06 7.25
CA TYR A 407 -0.80 -1.93 5.84
C TYR A 407 -2.00 -1.79 4.90
N SER A 408 -1.72 -1.37 3.66
CA SER A 408 -2.57 -1.63 2.49
C SER A 408 -1.70 -2.06 1.30
N LEU A 409 -2.30 -2.77 0.35
CA LEU A 409 -1.64 -3.36 -0.81
C LEU A 409 -2.16 -2.76 -2.11
N ALA A 410 -1.31 -2.81 -3.13
CA ALA A 410 -1.69 -2.53 -4.50
C ALA A 410 -2.24 -3.83 -5.12
N ASP A 411 -3.54 -3.84 -5.45
CA ASP A 411 -4.19 -4.99 -6.08
C ASP A 411 -4.79 -4.63 -7.46
N ASP A 412 -5.21 -5.67 -8.20
CA ASP A 412 -5.79 -5.51 -9.54
C ASP A 412 -7.08 -4.66 -9.54
N GLN A 413 -7.85 -4.69 -8.46
CA GLN A 413 -9.05 -3.87 -8.34
C GLN A 413 -8.66 -2.39 -8.18
N LEU A 414 -7.67 -2.08 -7.35
CA LEU A 414 -7.15 -0.73 -7.17
C LEU A 414 -6.56 -0.19 -8.48
N ALA A 415 -5.84 -1.04 -9.23
CA ALA A 415 -5.35 -0.69 -10.56
C ALA A 415 -6.49 -0.37 -11.53
N ALA A 416 -7.53 -1.21 -11.58
CA ALA A 416 -8.71 -0.98 -12.41
C ALA A 416 -9.46 0.30 -12.00
N ASP A 417 -9.61 0.54 -10.70
CA ASP A 417 -10.25 1.75 -10.17
C ASP A 417 -9.41 2.99 -10.53
N ALA A 418 -8.09 2.95 -10.38
CA ALA A 418 -7.19 4.05 -10.75
C ALA A 418 -7.30 4.42 -12.24
N ALA A 419 -7.44 3.43 -13.13
CA ALA A 419 -7.67 3.68 -14.55
C ALA A 419 -9.05 4.32 -14.82
N ASN A 420 -10.09 3.89 -14.10
CA ASN A 420 -11.46 4.37 -14.29
C ASN A 420 -11.75 5.73 -13.63
N ASN A 421 -11.01 6.09 -12.59
CA ASN A 421 -11.23 7.30 -11.80
C ASN A 421 -10.84 8.59 -12.55
N GLY A 422 -10.01 8.48 -13.59
CA GLY A 422 -9.43 9.64 -14.25
C GLY A 422 -8.44 10.37 -13.34
N PHE A 423 -8.24 11.67 -13.59
CA PHE A 423 -7.39 12.50 -12.75
C PHE A 423 -8.04 12.72 -11.37
N CYS A 424 -7.23 12.57 -10.33
CA CYS A 424 -7.64 12.72 -8.94
C CYS A 424 -6.74 13.73 -8.23
N LEU A 425 -7.29 14.39 -7.21
CA LEU A 425 -6.49 15.15 -6.25
C LEU A 425 -6.62 14.49 -4.89
N ASP A 426 -5.53 13.97 -4.36
CA ASP A 426 -5.50 13.43 -3.00
C ASP A 426 -5.07 14.53 -2.01
N LEU A 427 -5.77 14.60 -0.87
CA LEU A 427 -5.43 15.40 0.30
C LEU A 427 -5.29 14.45 1.50
N LEU A 428 -4.10 14.43 2.10
CA LEU A 428 -3.75 13.54 3.20
C LEU A 428 -3.39 14.38 4.43
N LEU A 429 -4.23 14.36 5.46
CA LEU A 429 -3.97 15.07 6.72
C LEU A 429 -3.43 14.10 7.77
N PHE A 430 -2.22 14.35 8.27
CA PHE A 430 -1.55 13.48 9.23
C PHE A 430 -1.64 14.00 10.67
N PHE A 431 -1.98 13.09 11.59
CA PHE A 431 -2.08 13.35 13.01
C PHE A 431 -1.23 12.36 13.80
N SER A 432 -0.33 12.86 14.63
CA SER A 432 0.47 12.06 15.57
C SER A 432 0.90 12.90 16.77
N ASP A 433 1.20 12.22 17.87
CA ASP A 433 1.91 12.81 19.02
C ASP A 433 3.41 12.97 18.74
N ASP A 434 3.97 12.08 17.92
CA ASP A 434 5.39 12.06 17.60
C ASP A 434 5.71 13.17 16.58
N GLU A 435 6.72 13.99 16.89
CA GLU A 435 7.24 14.99 15.94
C GLU A 435 7.84 14.34 14.68
N LYS A 436 8.40 13.12 14.84
CA LYS A 436 9.04 12.40 13.74
C LYS A 436 8.68 10.91 13.78
N TRP A 437 8.05 10.44 12.71
CA TRP A 437 7.87 9.01 12.46
C TRP A 437 9.21 8.36 12.07
N PRO A 438 9.55 7.16 12.58
CA PRO A 438 10.81 6.52 12.21
C PRO A 438 10.84 6.16 10.71
N GLU A 439 11.89 6.56 10.01
CA GLU A 439 12.01 6.41 8.55
C GLU A 439 12.01 4.94 8.10
N ASP A 440 12.49 4.03 8.95
CA ASP A 440 12.59 2.60 8.71
C ASP A 440 11.46 1.78 9.33
N ALA A 441 10.42 2.44 9.89
CA ALA A 441 9.24 1.80 10.47
C ALA A 441 8.14 1.49 9.45
N GLY A 442 8.30 1.87 8.19
CA GLY A 442 7.23 1.78 7.18
C GLY A 442 6.13 2.82 7.42
N GLY A 443 4.88 2.52 7.08
CA GLY A 443 3.73 3.42 7.28
C GLY A 443 3.65 4.62 6.32
N PHE A 444 4.66 4.82 5.47
CA PHE A 444 4.58 5.82 4.40
C PHE A 444 3.61 5.37 3.31
N ILE A 445 2.99 6.34 2.66
CA ILE A 445 2.13 6.15 1.49
C ILE A 445 3.03 6.25 0.25
N SER A 446 3.06 5.19 -0.54
CA SER A 446 3.84 5.08 -1.77
C SER A 446 2.90 5.19 -2.96
N TYR A 447 3.24 6.04 -3.93
CA TYR A 447 2.56 6.17 -5.21
C TYR A 447 3.41 5.51 -6.29
N ALA A 448 2.79 4.68 -7.12
CA ALA A 448 3.46 3.95 -8.19
C ALA A 448 2.53 3.78 -9.40
N GLY A 449 3.12 3.68 -10.60
CA GLY A 449 2.38 3.33 -11.81
C GLY A 449 2.03 1.84 -11.85
N VAL A 450 0.91 1.50 -12.48
CA VAL A 450 0.55 0.10 -12.73
C VAL A 450 1.65 -0.60 -13.54
N ASN A 451 2.15 -1.73 -13.02
CA ASN A 451 3.25 -2.51 -13.61
C ASN A 451 4.60 -1.78 -13.70
N GLU A 452 4.78 -0.66 -12.99
CA GLU A 452 6.05 0.04 -12.93
C GLU A 452 6.86 -0.38 -11.69
N PRO A 453 8.16 -0.67 -11.83
CA PRO A 453 8.97 -1.13 -10.71
C PRO A 453 9.40 -0.01 -9.76
N ASN A 454 9.26 1.25 -10.18
CA ASN A 454 9.79 2.41 -9.47
C ASN A 454 8.66 3.17 -8.75
N GLU A 455 8.93 3.55 -7.51
CA GLU A 455 8.11 4.50 -6.76
C GLU A 455 8.17 5.89 -7.43
N ILE A 456 7.01 6.49 -7.66
CA ILE A 456 6.86 7.85 -8.22
C ILE A 456 7.02 8.87 -7.10
N LEU A 457 6.28 8.69 -6.01
CA LEU A 457 6.25 9.61 -4.88
C LEU A 457 6.09 8.84 -3.57
N ARG A 458 6.76 9.32 -2.53
CA ARG A 458 6.61 8.84 -1.16
C ARG A 458 6.13 9.96 -0.25
N VAL A 459 5.05 9.71 0.48
CA VAL A 459 4.51 10.61 1.49
C VAL A 459 4.67 9.97 2.87
N SER A 460 5.57 10.52 3.69
CA SER A 460 5.84 10.03 5.03
C SER A 460 4.94 10.69 6.08
N PRO A 461 4.47 9.94 7.11
CA PRO A 461 3.67 10.51 8.18
C PRO A 461 4.42 11.64 8.88
N THR A 462 3.85 12.84 8.85
CA THR A 462 4.45 14.04 9.45
C THR A 462 3.39 14.78 10.25
N LYS A 463 3.70 15.11 11.51
CA LYS A 463 2.79 15.79 12.43
C LYS A 463 2.19 17.06 11.83
N ASN A 464 0.86 17.22 11.96
CA ASN A 464 0.11 18.40 11.51
C ASN A 464 0.45 18.83 10.07
N SER A 465 0.59 17.87 9.17
CA SER A 465 0.90 18.13 7.77
C SER A 465 -0.27 17.74 6.86
N ALA A 466 -0.43 18.51 5.79
CA ALA A 466 -1.32 18.20 4.69
C ALA A 466 -0.50 17.94 3.43
N ALA A 467 -0.49 16.69 2.95
CA ALA A 467 0.06 16.37 1.64
C ALA A 467 -1.04 16.47 0.59
N ILE A 468 -0.76 17.15 -0.52
CA ILE A 468 -1.66 17.31 -1.66
C ILE A 468 -0.96 16.72 -2.86
N VAL A 469 -1.58 15.74 -3.53
CA VAL A 469 -0.97 15.01 -4.64
C VAL A 469 -1.94 14.96 -5.81
N PHE A 470 -1.53 15.49 -6.96
CA PHE A 470 -2.24 15.27 -8.21
C PHE A 470 -1.89 13.90 -8.74
N ARG A 471 -2.90 13.05 -8.90
CA ARG A 471 -2.75 11.65 -9.28
C ARG A 471 -3.33 11.42 -10.66
N GLU A 472 -2.47 10.98 -11.57
CA GLU A 472 -2.84 10.60 -12.93
C GLU A 472 -3.61 9.26 -12.96
N PRO A 473 -4.36 8.98 -14.05
CA PRO A 473 -4.89 7.65 -14.30
C PRO A 473 -3.78 6.60 -14.24
N GLU A 474 -4.11 5.38 -13.80
CA GLU A 474 -3.14 4.27 -13.65
C GLU A 474 -2.04 4.48 -12.60
N VAL A 475 -2.05 5.60 -11.88
CA VAL A 475 -1.25 5.76 -10.65
C VAL A 475 -2.08 5.28 -9.47
N LEU A 476 -1.53 4.32 -8.75
CA LEU A 476 -2.09 3.74 -7.54
C LEU A 476 -1.23 4.13 -6.33
N HIS A 477 -1.79 3.97 -5.14
CA HIS A 477 -1.04 4.19 -3.91
C HIS A 477 -1.37 3.14 -2.86
N PHE A 478 -0.40 2.83 -2.00
CA PHE A 478 -0.55 1.90 -0.90
C PHE A 478 0.24 2.39 0.32
N THR A 479 -0.11 1.91 1.51
CA THR A 479 0.61 2.23 2.74
C THR A 479 1.51 1.06 3.11
N LYS A 480 2.83 1.29 3.11
CA LYS A 480 3.82 0.27 3.45
C LYS A 480 3.57 -0.26 4.86
N TYR A 481 3.74 -1.57 5.04
CA TYR A 481 3.58 -2.23 6.33
C TYR A 481 4.34 -1.54 7.47
N VAL A 482 3.63 -1.26 8.57
CA VAL A 482 4.19 -0.68 9.78
C VAL A 482 4.85 -1.76 10.62
N ASN A 483 6.18 -1.77 10.63
CA ASN A 483 6.98 -2.81 11.27
C ASN A 483 7.28 -2.51 12.75
N LEU A 484 7.98 -3.43 13.41
CA LEU A 484 8.25 -3.41 14.85
C LEU A 484 9.03 -2.18 15.31
N ARG A 485 9.74 -1.51 14.38
CA ARG A 485 10.51 -0.28 14.68
C ARG A 485 9.62 0.90 15.00
N ALA A 486 8.32 0.85 14.64
CA ALA A 486 7.33 1.81 15.14
C ALA A 486 7.19 1.75 16.67
N GLY A 487 7.42 0.58 17.28
CA GLY A 487 7.15 0.36 18.70
C GLY A 487 5.66 0.47 19.01
N SER A 488 5.31 1.23 20.06
CA SER A 488 3.92 1.53 20.43
C SER A 488 3.36 2.78 19.75
N ARG A 489 4.10 3.37 18.80
CA ARG A 489 3.66 4.58 18.10
C ARG A 489 2.52 4.27 17.15
N ARG A 490 1.72 5.30 16.90
CA ARG A 490 0.64 5.29 15.94
C ARG A 490 0.50 6.67 15.33
N PHE A 491 -0.05 6.71 14.14
CA PHE A 491 -0.51 7.93 13.52
C PHE A 491 -1.90 7.70 12.95
N TYR A 492 -2.56 8.80 12.65
CA TYR A 492 -3.84 8.83 11.98
C TYR A 492 -3.69 9.61 10.69
N VAL A 493 -4.40 9.18 9.66
CA VAL A 493 -4.45 9.90 8.39
C VAL A 493 -5.89 10.01 7.93
N LEU A 494 -6.33 11.25 7.72
CA LEU A 494 -7.57 11.54 7.01
C LEU A 494 -7.23 11.60 5.52
N ASN A 495 -7.68 10.57 4.80
CA ASN A 495 -7.50 10.45 3.36
C ASN A 495 -8.71 11.07 2.69
N CYS A 496 -8.48 11.95 1.71
CA CYS A 496 -9.51 12.56 0.89
C CYS A 496 -9.09 12.49 -0.57
N SER A 497 -9.92 11.94 -1.44
CA SER A 497 -9.68 11.91 -2.88
C SER A 497 -10.81 12.64 -3.60
N PHE A 498 -10.45 13.67 -4.36
CA PHE A 498 -11.36 14.46 -5.18
C PHE A 498 -11.29 13.98 -6.63
N PHE A 499 -12.45 13.75 -7.24
CA PHE A 499 -12.63 13.21 -8.58
C PHE A 499 -13.38 14.18 -9.50
N GLY A 500 -13.36 13.90 -10.80
CA GLY A 500 -14.07 14.70 -11.81
C GLY A 500 -13.21 15.80 -12.43
N ILE A 501 -11.90 15.78 -12.18
CA ILE A 501 -10.92 16.74 -12.70
C ILE A 501 -10.61 16.43 -14.17
N SER A 502 -10.47 17.44 -15.02
CA SER A 502 -10.05 17.26 -16.41
C SER A 502 -8.63 17.79 -16.66
N ASN A 503 -7.94 17.24 -17.65
CA ASN A 503 -6.59 17.68 -18.04
C ASN A 503 -6.58 19.13 -18.56
N GLU A 504 -7.70 19.59 -19.13
CA GLU A 504 -7.91 20.97 -19.60
C GLU A 504 -8.16 21.97 -18.46
N ASP A 505 -8.26 21.51 -17.21
CA ASP A 505 -8.39 22.33 -16.02
C ASP A 505 -7.05 22.72 -15.39
N SER A 506 -5.91 22.30 -15.98
CA SER A 506 -4.60 22.81 -15.60
C SER A 506 -4.35 24.15 -16.31
N GLU A 507 -4.39 25.25 -15.57
CA GLU A 507 -3.97 26.55 -16.08
C GLU A 507 -2.44 26.52 -16.30
N SER A 508 -2.00 26.76 -17.53
CA SER A 508 -0.58 26.93 -17.85
C SER A 508 0.01 28.17 -17.15
N GLU A 509 1.32 28.18 -16.90
CA GLU A 509 2.00 29.33 -16.27
C GLU A 509 1.70 30.68 -16.97
N ASP A 510 1.50 30.66 -18.30
CA ASP A 510 1.18 31.85 -19.11
C ASP A 510 -0.20 32.47 -18.81
N SER A 511 -1.14 31.73 -18.19
CA SER A 511 -2.46 32.26 -17.80
C SER A 511 -2.48 32.91 -16.41
N LEU A 512 -1.38 32.82 -15.65
CA LEU A 512 -1.27 33.44 -14.32
C LEU A 512 -0.98 34.95 -14.36
N GLU A 513 -0.62 35.49 -15.52
CA GLU A 513 -0.43 36.94 -15.75
C GLU A 513 -1.76 37.64 -16.09
N ASP A 514 -2.73 36.92 -16.67
CA ASP A 514 -4.02 37.51 -17.09
C ASP A 514 -5.06 37.63 -15.95
N GLU A 515 -4.85 36.97 -14.81
CA GLU A 515 -5.68 37.17 -13.60
C GLU A 515 -5.32 38.45 -12.82
N ASP A 516 -4.22 39.14 -13.16
CA ASP A 516 -3.79 40.38 -12.50
C ASP A 516 -4.82 41.53 -12.68
N GLU A 517 -5.78 41.45 -13.63
CA GLU A 517 -6.89 42.42 -13.74
C GLU A 517 -8.14 42.07 -12.91
N LEU A 518 -8.28 40.84 -12.40
CA LEU A 518 -9.48 40.38 -11.70
C LEU A 518 -9.38 40.47 -10.16
N SER A 519 -8.18 40.49 -9.59
CA SER A 519 -8.00 40.70 -8.14
C SER A 519 -8.19 42.15 -7.69
N ASP A 520 -7.90 43.11 -8.56
CA ASP A 520 -8.03 44.54 -8.24
C ASP A 520 -9.49 45.01 -8.12
N GLY A 521 -10.44 44.28 -8.72
CA GLY A 521 -11.86 44.63 -8.66
C GLY A 521 -12.58 44.27 -7.35
N LEU A 522 -11.96 43.47 -6.46
CA LEU A 522 -12.57 43.03 -5.20
C LEU A 522 -12.00 43.73 -3.95
N CYS A 523 -10.94 44.53 -4.10
CA CYS A 523 -10.25 45.20 -2.99
C CYS A 523 -10.51 46.72 -2.93
N ALA A 524 -11.27 47.29 -3.86
CA ALA A 524 -11.47 48.74 -3.96
C ALA A 524 -12.65 49.27 -3.11
N GLU A 525 -12.76 48.91 -1.84
CA GLU A 525 -13.56 49.68 -0.85
C GLU A 525 -13.00 49.53 0.56
N PHE A 526 -11.74 49.93 0.81
CA PHE A 526 -11.33 50.29 2.17
C PHE A 526 -10.46 51.55 2.16
N ASP A 527 -10.92 52.49 2.97
CA ASP A 527 -10.43 53.85 3.19
C ASP A 527 -9.06 53.81 3.90
N ASP A 528 -8.01 54.24 3.21
CA ASP A 528 -6.68 54.45 3.79
C ASP A 528 -6.68 55.77 4.57
N SER A 529 -6.75 55.67 5.90
CA SER A 529 -6.32 56.74 6.78
C SER A 529 -5.41 56.22 7.88
N GLU A 530 -4.17 56.70 7.81
CA GLU A 530 -3.18 56.85 8.90
C GLU A 530 -2.49 55.58 9.43
N ILE A 531 -1.31 55.28 8.88
CA ILE A 531 -0.17 54.80 9.68
C ILE A 531 1.08 55.56 9.25
N ASP A 532 1.69 56.24 10.23
CA ASP A 532 2.87 57.09 10.15
C ASP A 532 4.12 56.35 9.64
N ASP A 533 4.88 57.08 8.81
CA ASP A 533 6.29 56.85 8.49
C ASP A 533 7.16 57.00 9.74
N GLU A 534 8.08 56.05 9.98
CA GLU A 534 9.39 56.14 10.70
C GLU A 534 9.74 54.71 11.19
N LEU A 535 10.90 54.05 10.98
CA LEU A 535 12.25 54.38 10.55
C LEU A 535 12.91 53.07 10.07
N VAL A 536 13.61 53.14 8.94
CA VAL A 536 14.66 52.18 8.54
C VAL A 536 15.94 52.57 9.28
N PRO A 537 16.78 51.59 9.66
CA PRO A 537 18.20 51.78 9.39
C PRO A 537 18.79 50.63 8.58
N GLU A 538 19.62 51.09 7.65
CA GLU A 538 20.34 50.40 6.59
C GLU A 538 21.38 49.39 7.08
N ASP A 539 21.80 48.58 6.13
CA ASP A 539 22.80 47.52 6.17
C ASP A 539 24.15 47.91 6.79
N GLU A 540 24.80 46.97 7.49
CA GLU A 540 26.26 46.90 7.52
C GLU A 540 26.73 45.49 7.16
N GLU A 541 27.48 45.44 6.06
CA GLU A 541 28.28 44.31 5.61
C GLU A 541 29.38 43.94 6.60
N GLY A 542 29.61 42.63 6.74
CA GLY A 542 30.94 42.02 6.81
C GLY A 542 31.75 42.18 8.10
N LEU A 543 32.12 41.05 8.69
CA LEU A 543 33.53 40.70 8.97
C LEU A 543 33.62 39.31 9.65
N VAL A 544 34.31 38.40 8.97
CA VAL A 544 34.89 37.16 9.52
C VAL A 544 36.09 37.53 10.40
N PRO A 545 36.40 36.74 11.43
CA PRO A 545 37.81 36.35 11.58
C PRO A 545 38.03 34.88 11.91
N ASP A 546 39.08 34.37 11.28
CA ASP A 546 39.73 33.08 11.43
C ASP A 546 40.50 32.89 12.77
N GLU A 547 40.66 31.59 13.10
CA GLU A 547 41.76 30.89 13.81
C GLU A 547 42.09 31.27 15.28
N GLU A 548 41.91 30.36 16.26
CA GLU A 548 42.81 29.26 16.72
C GLU A 548 44.05 29.74 17.53
N PRO A 549 44.62 28.93 18.46
CA PRO A 549 44.86 27.48 18.41
C PRO A 549 44.29 26.63 19.56
#